data_AF-A0A7W9E288-F1
#
_entry.id   AF-A0A7W9E288-F1
#
_cell.length_a   1.000
_cell.length_b   1.000
_cell.length_c   1.000
_cell.angle_alpha   90.00
_cell.angle_beta   90.00
_cell.angle_gamma   90.00
#
_symmetry.space_group_name_H-M   'P 1'
#
loop_
_entity.id
_entity.type
_entity.pdbx_description
1 polymer ?
#
loop_
_entity_poly.entity_id
_entity_poly.type
_entity_poly.pdbx_seq_one_letter_code
_entity_poly.pdbx_strand_id
1 'polypeptide(L)'
;MTVASAQSSSRKPRSIRFVIAAILVLALVVTVGVVLNTSPARAAEPVRAVVVRVIDGDTVVMTVKGKATRVRLLNVDTPETKDPGEPVECLGPEASAFLTALLPQGTKVTLKYDYDRVDRYGRMLAAVFIADGTFVSEEIAKNGFGMAVKFGDNTAYYETVRAAQKTAELLRRGLYSDAVECTVPAQMKPLTVELAAVAAAISATAPSAEVTALLARSAALVAAIAALQHMADLDGPSISMAIMLKTPKLKYAQNLQTLSSKAVALQSVLTLAEARAVAQEAAAAQAAAAAAAAAAQAAAEAQAAAVRAAAQAEADAAARAARSAPAPYVTPDVPYVAPPSSGGGDTYTGCRAYGSNGTSVDNQGRRYTKIPC
;
A
#
# COMPACT_ATOMS: atom_id res chain seq x y z
N MET A 1 2.64 -105.14 -24.14
CA MET A 1 4.05 -105.31 -23.74
C MET A 1 4.66 -106.18 -24.83
N THR A 2 5.57 -105.73 -25.71
CA THR A 2 6.89 -105.17 -25.41
C THR A 2 7.36 -104.25 -26.57
N VAL A 3 8.28 -103.36 -26.23
CA VAL A 3 8.80 -102.16 -26.91
C VAL A 3 9.50 -102.44 -28.25
N ALA A 4 9.29 -101.59 -29.27
CA ALA A 4 10.13 -101.49 -30.46
C ALA A 4 10.80 -100.11 -30.53
N SER A 5 12.13 -100.15 -30.58
CA SER A 5 13.07 -99.03 -30.48
C SER A 5 13.15 -98.20 -31.77
N ALA A 6 13.23 -96.88 -31.62
CA ALA A 6 13.42 -95.92 -32.69
C ALA A 6 14.91 -95.70 -32.99
N GLN A 7 15.29 -95.73 -34.27
CA GLN A 7 16.59 -95.25 -34.75
C GLN A 7 16.44 -93.99 -35.58
N SER A 8 17.21 -92.97 -35.17
CA SER A 8 17.36 -91.64 -35.75
C SER A 8 18.27 -91.67 -36.98
N SER A 9 17.89 -90.98 -38.07
CA SER A 9 18.77 -90.72 -39.22
C SER A 9 19.03 -89.21 -39.36
N SER A 10 20.33 -88.87 -39.40
CA SER A 10 20.83 -87.50 -39.49
C SER A 10 20.92 -87.05 -40.95
N ARG A 11 20.26 -85.92 -41.29
CA ARG A 11 20.39 -85.26 -42.60
C ARG A 11 21.61 -84.33 -42.59
N LYS A 12 22.49 -84.47 -43.59
CA LYS A 12 23.70 -83.65 -43.80
C LYS A 12 23.35 -82.16 -44.04
N PRO A 13 24.18 -81.21 -43.57
CA PRO A 13 23.90 -79.78 -43.68
C PRO A 13 24.08 -79.29 -45.13
N ARG A 14 23.02 -78.67 -45.69
CA ARG A 14 23.13 -77.87 -46.91
C ARG A 14 24.03 -76.66 -46.64
N SER A 15 24.89 -76.37 -47.62
CA SER A 15 26.04 -75.46 -47.56
C SER A 15 25.70 -74.03 -47.14
N ILE A 16 26.08 -73.70 -45.90
CA ILE A 16 26.03 -72.37 -45.25
C ILE A 16 26.55 -71.23 -46.16
N ARG A 17 27.45 -71.54 -47.10
CA ARG A 17 28.01 -70.58 -48.07
C ARG A 17 26.97 -69.92 -48.99
N PHE A 18 25.92 -70.63 -49.39
CA PHE A 18 24.88 -70.03 -50.25
C PHE A 18 23.95 -69.08 -49.49
N VAL A 19 23.71 -69.37 -48.20
CA VAL A 19 22.90 -68.50 -47.33
C VAL A 19 23.63 -67.19 -47.06
N ILE A 20 24.94 -67.23 -46.80
CA ILE A 20 25.75 -66.03 -46.59
C ILE A 20 25.80 -65.16 -47.86
N ALA A 21 25.98 -65.77 -49.04
CA ALA A 21 26.00 -65.03 -50.30
C ALA A 21 24.66 -64.33 -50.59
N ALA A 22 23.53 -65.00 -50.34
CA ALA A 22 22.20 -64.40 -50.52
C ALA A 22 21.94 -63.24 -49.54
N ILE A 23 22.40 -63.35 -48.29
CA ILE A 23 22.28 -62.29 -47.29
C ILE A 23 23.11 -61.06 -47.69
N LEU A 24 24.33 -61.27 -48.20
CA LEU A 24 25.20 -60.16 -48.63
C LEU A 24 24.64 -59.43 -49.85
N VAL A 25 24.07 -60.15 -50.82
CA VAL A 25 23.40 -59.53 -51.98
C VAL A 25 22.16 -58.75 -51.56
N LEU A 26 21.35 -59.30 -50.65
CA LEU A 26 20.18 -58.59 -50.12
C LEU A 26 20.58 -57.33 -49.34
N ALA A 27 21.63 -57.40 -48.52
CA ALA A 27 22.17 -56.25 -47.79
C ALA A 27 22.70 -55.17 -48.75
N LEU A 28 23.35 -55.56 -49.86
CA LEU A 28 23.80 -54.62 -50.89
C LEU A 28 22.63 -53.96 -51.63
N VAL A 29 21.58 -54.71 -51.96
CA VAL A 29 20.39 -54.16 -52.63
C VAL A 29 19.62 -53.20 -51.70
N VAL A 30 19.50 -53.54 -50.42
CA VAL A 30 18.87 -52.66 -49.42
C VAL A 30 19.69 -51.39 -49.19
N THR A 31 21.02 -51.49 -49.09
CA THR A 31 21.88 -50.31 -48.91
C THR A 31 21.87 -49.40 -50.14
N VAL A 32 21.93 -49.94 -51.35
CA VAL A 32 21.82 -49.15 -52.59
C VAL A 32 20.43 -48.52 -52.73
N GLY A 33 19.35 -49.24 -52.38
CA GLY A 33 18.00 -48.72 -52.39
C GLY A 33 17.76 -47.57 -51.39
N VAL A 34 18.39 -47.61 -50.22
CA VAL A 34 18.33 -46.53 -49.22
C VAL A 34 19.12 -45.30 -49.68
N VAL A 35 20.28 -45.48 -50.32
CA VAL A 35 21.09 -44.36 -50.82
C VAL A 35 20.40 -43.61 -51.97
N LEU A 36 19.69 -44.33 -52.85
CA LEU A 36 19.00 -43.73 -54.00
C LEU A 36 17.69 -42.99 -53.66
N ASN A 37 17.15 -43.14 -52.44
CA ASN A 37 15.90 -42.48 -52.04
C ASN A 37 16.11 -41.23 -51.16
N THR A 38 17.36 -40.80 -50.99
CA THR A 38 17.68 -39.52 -50.36
C THR A 38 17.61 -38.40 -51.39
N SER A 39 16.39 -38.05 -51.81
CA SER A 39 16.18 -36.75 -52.45
C SER A 39 16.59 -35.68 -51.43
N PRO A 40 17.60 -34.83 -51.69
CA PRO A 40 17.85 -33.71 -50.80
C PRO A 40 16.56 -32.90 -50.75
N ALA A 41 15.99 -32.72 -49.55
CA ALA A 41 14.88 -31.82 -49.34
C ALA A 41 15.31 -30.48 -49.96
N ARG A 42 14.71 -30.12 -51.09
CA ARG A 42 15.05 -28.92 -51.84
C ARG A 42 14.73 -27.76 -50.90
N ALA A 43 15.77 -27.24 -50.24
CA ALA A 43 15.66 -26.05 -49.42
C ALA A 43 14.95 -25.00 -50.28
N ALA A 44 13.77 -24.55 -49.83
CA ALA A 44 12.98 -23.60 -50.58
C ALA A 44 13.87 -22.40 -50.92
N GLU A 45 13.92 -22.02 -52.20
CA GLU A 45 14.84 -20.98 -52.63
C GLU A 45 14.56 -19.67 -51.88
N PRO A 46 15.60 -19.00 -51.37
CA PRO A 46 15.45 -17.70 -50.72
C PRO A 46 14.83 -16.69 -51.68
N VAL A 47 13.67 -16.13 -51.33
CA VAL A 47 12.98 -15.14 -52.17
C VAL A 47 13.57 -13.77 -51.92
N ARG A 48 14.14 -13.15 -52.95
CA ARG A 48 14.65 -11.77 -52.87
C ARG A 48 13.51 -10.76 -52.92
N ALA A 49 13.62 -9.72 -52.10
CA ALA A 49 12.70 -8.59 -52.10
C ALA A 49 13.42 -7.27 -51.85
N VAL A 50 12.76 -6.16 -52.18
CA VAL A 50 13.25 -4.80 -51.94
C VAL A 50 12.21 -4.04 -51.13
N VAL A 51 12.63 -3.42 -50.02
CA VAL A 51 11.75 -2.64 -49.16
C VAL A 51 11.24 -1.40 -49.90
N VAL A 52 9.93 -1.21 -49.91
CA VAL A 52 9.27 -0.02 -50.47
C VAL A 52 8.98 0.98 -49.37
N ARG A 53 8.32 0.54 -48.28
CA ARG A 53 8.05 1.37 -47.10
C ARG A 53 7.66 0.51 -45.90
N VAL A 54 7.90 1.02 -44.70
CA VAL A 54 7.36 0.44 -43.45
C VAL A 54 5.94 0.95 -43.22
N ILE A 55 5.05 0.07 -42.78
CA ILE A 55 3.67 0.45 -42.40
C ILE A 55 3.62 0.73 -40.90
N ASP A 56 4.08 -0.20 -40.08
CA ASP A 56 4.09 -0.19 -38.62
C ASP A 56 5.26 -1.08 -38.13
N GLY A 57 5.34 -1.40 -36.83
CA GLY A 57 6.47 -2.09 -36.21
C GLY A 57 6.71 -3.53 -36.68
N ASP A 58 5.78 -4.13 -37.42
CA ASP A 58 5.92 -5.51 -37.91
C ASP A 58 5.34 -5.77 -39.31
N THR A 59 4.85 -4.74 -39.99
CA THR A 59 4.32 -4.81 -41.35
C THR A 59 5.09 -3.89 -42.29
N VAL A 60 5.57 -4.46 -43.40
CA VAL A 60 6.37 -3.77 -44.41
C VAL A 60 5.78 -4.00 -45.80
N VAL A 61 5.79 -2.98 -46.65
CA VAL A 61 5.53 -3.15 -48.09
C VAL A 61 6.86 -3.37 -48.80
N MET A 62 6.94 -4.41 -49.59
CA MET A 62 8.14 -4.75 -50.35
C MET A 62 7.82 -5.29 -51.74
N THR A 63 8.72 -5.04 -52.68
CA THR A 63 8.62 -5.57 -54.04
C THR A 63 9.11 -7.01 -54.04
N VAL A 64 8.18 -7.95 -54.19
CA VAL A 64 8.43 -9.40 -54.23
C VAL A 64 8.06 -9.87 -55.62
N LYS A 65 9.02 -10.47 -56.36
CA LYS A 65 8.83 -10.91 -57.75
C LYS A 65 8.17 -9.84 -58.65
N GLY A 66 8.61 -8.58 -58.49
CA GLY A 66 8.12 -7.43 -59.26
C GLY A 66 6.77 -6.84 -58.81
N LYS A 67 6.14 -7.36 -57.75
CA LYS A 67 4.86 -6.85 -57.23
C LYS A 67 5.01 -6.27 -55.82
N ALA A 68 4.40 -5.11 -55.58
CA ALA A 68 4.30 -4.56 -54.23
C ALA A 68 3.41 -5.46 -53.37
N THR A 69 4.00 -6.04 -52.32
CA THR A 69 3.38 -7.02 -51.43
C THR A 69 3.47 -6.53 -50.00
N ARG A 70 2.36 -6.59 -49.25
CA ARG A 70 2.38 -6.39 -47.80
C ARG A 70 2.90 -7.65 -47.12
N VAL A 71 3.96 -7.51 -46.33
CA VAL A 71 4.61 -8.60 -45.60
C VAL A 71 4.49 -8.32 -44.11
N ARG A 72 3.91 -9.27 -43.38
CA ARG A 72 3.87 -9.34 -41.92
C ARG A 72 5.06 -10.17 -41.45
N LEU A 73 5.87 -9.60 -40.58
CA LEU A 73 7.06 -10.27 -40.05
C LEU A 73 6.66 -11.49 -39.22
N LEU A 74 7.31 -12.62 -39.49
CA LEU A 74 7.06 -13.85 -38.72
C LEU A 74 7.55 -13.73 -37.29
N ASN A 75 6.77 -14.33 -36.40
CA ASN A 75 7.07 -14.58 -35.00
C ASN A 75 7.35 -13.39 -34.10
N VAL A 76 7.10 -12.16 -34.55
CA VAL A 76 7.14 -10.95 -33.72
C VAL A 76 5.81 -10.20 -33.81
N ASP A 77 5.37 -9.64 -32.71
CA ASP A 77 4.22 -8.74 -32.63
C ASP A 77 4.64 -7.45 -31.96
N THR A 78 4.35 -6.30 -32.58
CA THR A 78 4.73 -4.99 -32.05
C THR A 78 3.51 -4.20 -31.57
N PRO A 79 3.69 -3.27 -30.61
CA PRO A 79 2.60 -2.41 -30.17
C PRO A 79 1.96 -1.66 -31.34
N GLU A 80 0.64 -1.69 -31.39
CA GLU A 80 -0.14 -1.19 -32.50
C GLU A 80 -0.22 0.36 -32.51
N THR A 81 -0.21 0.94 -33.70
CA THR A 81 -0.24 2.41 -33.88
C THR A 81 -1.37 2.91 -34.75
N LYS A 82 -2.06 2.01 -35.46
CA LYS A 82 -2.93 2.35 -36.60
C LYS A 82 -4.27 1.65 -36.59
N ASP A 83 -4.68 1.09 -35.47
CA ASP A 83 -6.04 0.60 -35.30
C ASP A 83 -6.99 1.80 -35.05
N PRO A 84 -7.94 2.09 -35.94
CA PRO A 84 -8.85 3.24 -35.79
C PRO A 84 -9.77 3.15 -34.56
N GLY A 85 -9.94 1.94 -33.99
CA GLY A 85 -10.79 1.71 -32.83
C GLY A 85 -10.06 1.78 -31.48
N GLU A 86 -8.72 1.78 -31.50
CA GLU A 86 -7.90 1.61 -30.29
C GLU A 86 -6.92 2.78 -30.09
N PRO A 87 -6.56 3.10 -28.84
CA PRO A 87 -5.51 4.08 -28.57
C PRO A 87 -4.15 3.58 -29.09
N VAL A 88 -3.28 4.52 -29.44
CA VAL A 88 -1.89 4.20 -29.79
C VAL A 88 -1.21 3.54 -28.61
N GLU A 89 -0.59 2.38 -28.84
CA GLU A 89 0.03 1.62 -27.77
C GLU A 89 1.40 2.17 -27.39
N CYS A 90 1.77 1.93 -26.12
CA CYS A 90 3.08 2.30 -25.60
C CYS A 90 4.19 1.72 -26.48
N LEU A 91 5.11 2.59 -26.93
CA LEU A 91 6.23 2.28 -27.82
C LEU A 91 5.86 1.85 -29.25
N GLY A 92 4.60 1.99 -29.68
CA GLY A 92 4.20 1.69 -31.05
C GLY A 92 4.91 2.58 -32.09
N PRO A 93 4.91 3.92 -31.94
CA PRO A 93 5.62 4.81 -32.86
C PRO A 93 7.12 4.53 -32.89
N GLU A 94 7.72 4.24 -31.74
CA GLU A 94 9.12 3.89 -31.57
C GLU A 94 9.47 2.56 -32.25
N ALA A 95 8.60 1.55 -32.15
CA ALA A 95 8.76 0.28 -32.87
C ALA A 95 8.73 0.49 -34.39
N SER A 96 7.80 1.32 -34.87
CA SER A 96 7.69 1.68 -36.29
C SER A 96 8.93 2.46 -36.78
N ALA A 97 9.42 3.39 -35.97
CA ALA A 97 10.63 4.16 -36.26
C ALA A 97 11.87 3.26 -36.27
N PHE A 98 11.99 2.33 -35.31
CA PHE A 98 13.05 1.34 -35.25
C PHE A 98 13.08 0.47 -36.50
N LEU A 99 11.92 -0.07 -36.91
CA LEU A 99 11.85 -0.88 -38.12
C LEU A 99 12.17 -0.06 -39.38
N THR A 100 11.75 1.21 -39.44
CA THR A 100 12.10 2.12 -40.54
C THR A 100 13.60 2.38 -40.62
N ALA A 101 14.27 2.55 -39.48
CA ALA A 101 15.72 2.71 -39.42
C ALA A 101 16.48 1.42 -39.79
N LEU A 102 15.94 0.26 -39.40
CA LEU A 102 16.51 -1.06 -39.72
C LEU A 102 16.28 -1.47 -41.18
N LEU A 103 15.16 -1.06 -41.77
CA LEU A 103 14.77 -1.33 -43.15
C LEU A 103 14.45 -0.03 -43.92
N PRO A 104 15.44 0.83 -44.22
CA PRO A 104 15.23 1.99 -45.08
C PRO A 104 14.67 1.57 -46.45
N GLN A 105 13.95 2.49 -47.11
CA GLN A 105 13.48 2.26 -48.48
C GLN A 105 14.65 1.88 -49.41
N GLY A 106 14.43 0.85 -50.23
CA GLY A 106 15.45 0.29 -51.14
C GLY A 106 16.31 -0.81 -50.53
N THR A 107 16.16 -1.11 -49.23
CA THR A 107 16.89 -2.20 -48.57
C THR A 107 16.58 -3.53 -49.26
N LYS A 108 17.64 -4.25 -49.66
CA LYS A 108 17.54 -5.58 -50.25
C LYS A 108 17.47 -6.62 -49.13
N VAL A 109 16.44 -7.45 -49.16
CA VAL A 109 16.19 -8.46 -48.13
C VAL A 109 15.95 -9.83 -48.75
N THR A 110 16.08 -10.84 -47.91
CA THR A 110 15.75 -12.24 -48.22
C THR A 110 14.57 -12.67 -47.37
N LEU A 111 13.54 -13.19 -48.04
CA LEU A 111 12.35 -13.74 -47.40
C LEU A 111 12.49 -15.25 -47.31
N LYS A 112 12.27 -15.77 -46.10
CA LYS A 112 12.10 -17.19 -45.84
C LYS A 112 10.69 -17.43 -45.31
N TYR A 113 10.00 -18.38 -45.92
CA TYR A 113 8.65 -18.76 -45.50
C TYR A 113 8.71 -19.89 -44.47
N ASP A 114 7.59 -20.06 -43.79
CA ASP A 114 7.30 -21.21 -42.94
C ASP A 114 6.01 -21.89 -43.47
N TYR A 115 5.30 -22.64 -42.62
CA TYR A 115 4.09 -23.39 -42.96
C TYR A 115 3.01 -22.55 -43.65
N ASP A 116 2.46 -21.55 -42.96
CA ASP A 116 1.47 -20.61 -43.50
C ASP A 116 2.16 -19.41 -44.12
N ARG A 117 1.84 -19.12 -45.38
CA ARG A 117 2.46 -18.03 -46.16
C ARG A 117 1.64 -16.76 -46.22
N VAL A 118 0.38 -16.82 -45.83
CA VAL A 118 -0.55 -15.70 -45.92
C VAL A 118 -1.44 -15.74 -44.69
N ASP A 119 -1.66 -14.58 -44.06
CA ASP A 119 -2.58 -14.48 -42.93
C ASP A 119 -4.04 -14.25 -43.39
N ARG A 120 -4.97 -14.24 -42.43
CA ARG A 120 -6.40 -13.98 -42.67
C ARG A 120 -6.71 -12.62 -43.32
N TYR A 121 -5.76 -11.68 -43.33
CA TYR A 121 -5.89 -10.34 -43.90
C TYR A 121 -5.24 -10.24 -45.29
N GLY A 122 -4.75 -11.35 -45.83
CA GLY A 122 -4.07 -11.39 -47.13
C GLY A 122 -2.64 -10.84 -47.11
N ARG A 123 -2.04 -10.61 -45.93
CA ARG A 123 -0.62 -10.24 -45.82
C ARG A 123 0.23 -11.49 -45.97
N MET A 124 1.33 -11.37 -46.69
CA MET A 124 2.32 -12.43 -46.78
C MET A 124 3.06 -12.56 -45.44
N LEU A 125 3.23 -13.79 -44.95
CA LEU A 125 3.98 -14.09 -43.73
C LEU A 125 5.40 -14.54 -44.11
N ALA A 126 6.42 -13.83 -43.63
CA ALA A 126 7.81 -14.20 -43.90
C ALA A 126 8.76 -13.79 -42.78
N ALA A 127 9.81 -14.59 -42.60
CA ALA A 127 11.01 -14.20 -41.87
C ALA A 127 11.90 -13.40 -42.82
N VAL A 128 12.26 -12.17 -42.41
CA VAL A 128 12.99 -11.20 -43.22
C VAL A 128 14.44 -11.10 -42.75
N PHE A 129 15.37 -11.31 -43.67
CA PHE A 129 16.81 -11.24 -43.42
C PHE A 129 17.45 -10.15 -44.27
N ILE A 130 18.29 -9.31 -43.64
CA ILE A 130 19.13 -8.32 -44.33
C ILE A 130 20.33 -9.05 -44.96
N ALA A 131 21.04 -8.40 -45.88
CA ALA A 131 22.15 -8.97 -46.64
C ALA A 131 23.29 -9.56 -45.78
N ASP A 132 23.50 -9.02 -44.58
CA ASP A 132 24.49 -9.47 -43.59
C ASP A 132 24.02 -10.69 -42.76
N GLY A 133 22.78 -11.15 -42.99
CA GLY A 133 22.17 -12.24 -42.23
C GLY A 133 21.38 -11.80 -41.01
N THR A 134 21.28 -10.50 -40.73
CA THR A 134 20.47 -9.97 -39.61
C THR A 134 19.01 -10.34 -39.78
N PHE A 135 18.45 -11.04 -38.79
CA PHE A 135 17.03 -11.40 -38.74
C PHE A 135 16.21 -10.26 -38.12
N VAL A 136 15.32 -9.66 -38.90
CA VAL A 136 14.60 -8.44 -38.50
C VAL A 136 13.71 -8.66 -37.27
N SER A 137 12.94 -9.74 -37.22
CA SER A 137 12.05 -10.03 -36.08
C SER A 137 12.84 -10.23 -34.78
N GLU A 138 14.03 -10.82 -34.86
CA GLU A 138 14.93 -10.99 -33.72
C GLU A 138 15.40 -9.64 -33.20
N GLU A 139 15.84 -8.73 -34.08
CA GLU A 139 16.32 -7.40 -33.67
C GLU A 139 15.21 -6.54 -33.07
N ILE A 140 13.97 -6.62 -33.59
CA ILE A 140 12.81 -5.95 -32.97
C ILE A 140 12.62 -6.44 -31.53
N ALA A 141 12.55 -7.76 -31.33
CA ALA A 141 12.33 -8.34 -30.00
C ALA A 141 13.49 -8.07 -29.03
N LYS A 142 14.74 -8.14 -29.51
CA LYS A 142 15.96 -7.91 -28.73
C LYS A 142 16.09 -6.48 -28.22
N ASN A 143 15.51 -5.51 -28.93
CA ASN A 143 15.46 -4.12 -28.50
C ASN A 143 14.18 -3.80 -27.69
N GLY A 144 13.32 -4.79 -27.47
CA GLY A 144 12.12 -4.64 -26.65
C GLY A 144 10.98 -3.91 -27.35
N PHE A 145 10.98 -3.88 -28.69
CA PHE A 145 9.92 -3.24 -29.49
C PHE A 145 8.83 -4.22 -29.93
N GLY A 146 8.99 -5.52 -29.67
CA GLY A 146 8.00 -6.53 -29.97
C GLY A 146 8.18 -7.81 -29.17
N MET A 147 7.13 -8.63 -29.15
CA MET A 147 7.06 -9.89 -28.43
C MET A 147 7.06 -11.08 -29.38
N ALA A 148 7.60 -12.20 -28.91
CA ALA A 148 7.61 -13.44 -29.65
C ALA A 148 6.20 -14.06 -29.69
N VAL A 149 5.69 -14.30 -30.89
CA VAL A 149 4.34 -14.86 -31.11
C VAL A 149 4.36 -16.01 -32.10
N LYS A 150 3.32 -16.84 -32.10
CA LYS A 150 3.12 -17.88 -33.11
C LYS A 150 1.91 -17.53 -33.96
N PHE A 151 2.02 -17.69 -35.26
CA PHE A 151 0.93 -17.51 -36.21
C PHE A 151 0.64 -18.84 -36.89
N GLY A 152 -0.46 -19.52 -36.49
CA GLY A 152 -0.73 -20.88 -36.95
C GLY A 152 0.42 -21.83 -36.58
N ASP A 153 0.83 -22.67 -37.54
CA ASP A 153 1.92 -23.63 -37.37
C ASP A 153 3.32 -23.03 -37.66
N ASN A 154 3.40 -21.70 -37.89
CA ASN A 154 4.67 -21.01 -38.14
C ASN A 154 5.52 -20.92 -36.86
N THR A 155 6.43 -21.87 -36.69
CA THR A 155 7.26 -22.03 -35.50
C THR A 155 8.76 -22.02 -35.78
N ALA A 156 9.19 -22.02 -37.04
CA ALA A 156 10.58 -22.20 -37.44
C ALA A 156 11.54 -21.15 -36.83
N TYR A 157 11.05 -19.92 -36.60
CA TYR A 157 11.86 -18.82 -36.06
C TYR A 157 11.43 -18.37 -34.66
N TYR A 158 10.38 -18.98 -34.11
CA TYR A 158 9.79 -18.56 -32.83
C TYR A 158 10.79 -18.61 -31.67
N GLU A 159 11.59 -19.67 -31.59
CA GLU A 159 12.56 -19.84 -30.51
C GLU A 159 13.67 -18.78 -30.53
N THR A 160 14.11 -18.37 -31.72
CA THR A 160 15.07 -17.27 -31.91
C THR A 160 14.48 -15.94 -31.42
N VAL A 161 13.27 -15.60 -31.85
CA VAL A 161 12.61 -14.34 -31.42
C VAL A 161 12.32 -14.37 -29.91
N ARG A 162 11.94 -15.53 -29.35
CA ARG A 162 11.72 -15.69 -27.91
C ARG A 162 12.99 -15.50 -27.09
N ALA A 163 14.13 -15.99 -27.57
CA ALA A 163 15.42 -15.78 -26.93
C ALA A 163 15.84 -14.29 -26.97
N ALA A 164 15.59 -13.61 -28.08
CA ALA A 164 15.79 -12.17 -28.22
C ALA A 164 14.89 -11.37 -27.27
N GLN A 165 13.60 -11.70 -27.19
CA GLN A 165 12.67 -11.09 -26.22
C GLN A 165 13.21 -11.22 -24.79
N LYS A 166 13.66 -12.41 -24.39
CA LYS A 166 14.26 -12.64 -23.06
C LYS A 166 15.48 -11.75 -22.82
N THR A 167 16.25 -11.45 -23.86
CA THR A 167 17.38 -10.51 -23.76
C THR A 167 16.90 -9.09 -23.47
N ALA A 168 15.83 -8.63 -24.13
CA ALA A 168 15.22 -7.34 -23.85
C ALA A 168 14.64 -7.25 -22.42
N GLU A 169 14.03 -8.33 -21.92
CA GLU A 169 13.55 -8.43 -20.54
C GLU A 169 14.70 -8.29 -19.53
N LEU A 170 15.77 -9.07 -19.70
CA LEU A 170 16.94 -9.05 -18.81
C LEU A 170 17.64 -7.68 -18.81
N LEU A 171 17.70 -7.03 -19.96
CA LEU A 171 18.32 -5.71 -20.13
C LEU A 171 17.34 -4.55 -19.91
N ARG A 172 16.07 -4.83 -19.54
CA ARG A 172 15.01 -3.84 -19.30
C ARG A 172 14.86 -2.83 -20.43
N ARG A 173 14.81 -3.31 -21.68
CA ARG A 173 14.70 -2.50 -22.89
C ARG A 173 13.27 -2.37 -23.38
N GLY A 174 12.98 -1.25 -24.03
CA GLY A 174 11.68 -0.97 -24.67
C GLY A 174 10.53 -1.25 -23.71
N LEU A 175 9.63 -2.14 -24.12
CA LEU A 175 8.45 -2.57 -23.39
C LEU A 175 8.72 -3.08 -21.96
N TYR A 176 9.95 -3.50 -21.66
CA TYR A 176 10.36 -4.04 -20.36
C TYR A 176 11.09 -3.03 -19.47
N SER A 177 11.27 -1.79 -19.94
CA SER A 177 11.94 -0.73 -19.20
C SER A 177 11.09 -0.22 -18.05
N ASP A 178 11.68 0.14 -16.90
CA ASP A 178 11.04 0.97 -15.86
C ASP A 178 11.32 2.47 -16.02
N ALA A 179 12.06 2.87 -17.07
CA ALA A 179 12.35 4.28 -17.35
C ALA A 179 11.38 4.89 -18.38
N VAL A 180 10.66 4.06 -19.14
CA VAL A 180 9.67 4.52 -20.14
C VAL A 180 8.30 4.58 -19.47
N GLU A 181 7.78 5.77 -19.24
CA GLU A 181 6.60 6.00 -18.38
C GLU A 181 5.35 5.19 -18.77
N CYS A 182 5.13 4.95 -20.06
CA CYS A 182 3.94 4.24 -20.53
C CYS A 182 4.02 2.71 -20.33
N THR A 183 5.17 2.15 -19.95
CA THR A 183 5.32 0.70 -19.81
C THR A 183 4.77 0.20 -18.47
N VAL A 184 4.31 -1.05 -18.46
CA VAL A 184 3.82 -1.70 -17.24
C VAL A 184 4.85 -1.66 -16.09
N PRO A 185 6.15 -1.97 -16.30
CA PRO A 185 7.14 -1.88 -15.22
C PRO A 185 7.30 -0.47 -14.65
N ALA A 186 7.25 0.57 -15.47
CA ALA A 186 7.38 1.95 -15.02
C ALA A 186 6.14 2.38 -14.21
N GLN A 187 4.95 2.01 -14.65
CA GLN A 187 3.69 2.30 -13.95
C GLN A 187 3.56 1.54 -12.62
N MET A 188 4.09 0.32 -12.53
CA MET A 188 4.07 -0.47 -11.29
C MET A 188 5.03 0.03 -10.22
N LYS A 189 6.16 0.64 -10.62
CA LYS A 189 7.21 1.10 -9.69
C LYS A 189 6.74 2.08 -8.62
N PRO A 190 6.00 3.18 -8.92
CA PRO A 190 5.50 4.07 -7.89
C PRO A 190 4.51 3.34 -6.95
N LEU A 191 3.72 2.41 -7.47
CA LEU A 191 2.74 1.66 -6.67
C LEU A 191 3.41 0.71 -5.68
N THR A 192 4.48 0.02 -6.08
CA THR A 192 5.23 -0.86 -5.17
C THR A 192 5.95 -0.08 -4.09
N VAL A 193 6.51 1.08 -4.43
CA VAL A 193 7.16 1.99 -3.47
C VAL A 193 6.14 2.55 -2.49
N GLU A 194 4.99 3.03 -2.98
CA GLU A 194 3.93 3.57 -2.13
C GLU A 194 3.34 2.50 -1.22
N LEU A 195 3.11 1.28 -1.71
CA LEU A 195 2.68 0.16 -0.88
C LEU A 195 3.64 -0.10 0.28
N ALA A 196 4.94 -0.13 0.00
CA ALA A 196 5.97 -0.35 1.01
C ALA A 196 6.03 0.83 2.01
N ALA A 197 5.89 2.07 1.53
CA ALA A 197 5.88 3.26 2.37
C ALA A 197 4.67 3.28 3.32
N VAL A 198 3.46 2.98 2.81
CA VAL A 198 2.24 2.88 3.64
C VAL A 198 2.39 1.75 4.66
N ALA A 199 2.89 0.58 4.26
CA ALA A 199 3.10 -0.54 5.17
C ALA A 199 4.12 -0.23 6.27
N ALA A 200 5.21 0.48 5.95
CA ALA A 200 6.24 0.87 6.91
C ALA A 200 5.77 1.98 7.87
N ALA A 201 4.79 2.80 7.47
CA ALA A 201 4.24 3.88 8.29
C ALA A 201 3.23 3.40 9.34
N ILE A 202 2.80 2.14 9.30
CA ILE A 202 1.86 1.60 10.29
C ILE A 202 2.54 1.52 11.66
N SER A 203 1.97 2.22 12.64
CA SER A 203 2.39 2.17 14.03
C SER A 203 1.22 1.84 14.95
N ALA A 204 1.47 1.03 15.98
CA ALA A 204 0.46 0.63 16.96
C ALA A 204 0.05 1.77 17.91
N THR A 205 0.83 2.85 17.97
CA THR A 205 0.60 4.02 18.83
C THR A 205 0.29 5.28 18.04
N ALA A 206 0.02 5.16 16.73
CA ALA A 206 -0.32 6.32 15.91
C ALA A 206 -1.69 6.88 16.31
N PRO A 207 -1.87 8.21 16.32
CA PRO A 207 -3.17 8.83 16.52
C PRO A 207 -4.14 8.44 15.40
N SER A 208 -5.43 8.42 15.71
CA SER A 208 -6.48 7.99 14.77
C SER A 208 -6.43 8.75 13.45
N ALA A 209 -6.19 10.07 13.49
CA ALA A 209 -6.07 10.91 12.30
C ALA A 209 -4.93 10.51 11.35
N GLU A 210 -3.78 10.06 11.87
CA GLU A 210 -2.67 9.57 11.04
C GLU A 210 -3.04 8.23 10.38
N VAL A 211 -3.72 7.34 11.11
CA VAL A 211 -4.19 6.06 10.56
C VAL A 211 -5.26 6.27 9.49
N THR A 212 -6.18 7.22 9.68
CA THR A 212 -7.17 7.62 8.66
C THR A 212 -6.48 8.12 7.38
N ALA A 213 -5.41 8.92 7.50
CA ALA A 213 -4.65 9.39 6.35
C ALA A 213 -3.94 8.23 5.61
N LEU A 214 -3.37 7.26 6.34
CA LEU A 214 -2.80 6.05 5.76
C LEU A 214 -3.87 5.18 5.07
N LEU A 215 -5.05 5.07 5.66
CA LEU A 215 -6.17 4.33 5.07
C LEU A 215 -6.58 4.95 3.72
N ALA A 216 -6.68 6.27 3.65
CA ALA A 216 -6.98 6.98 2.40
C ALA A 216 -5.90 6.73 1.31
N ARG A 217 -4.61 6.77 1.67
CA ARG A 217 -3.51 6.42 0.76
C ARG A 217 -3.60 4.97 0.27
N SER A 218 -3.90 4.03 1.17
CA SER A 218 -4.07 2.62 0.81
C SER A 218 -5.25 2.39 -0.13
N ALA A 219 -6.36 3.13 0.04
CA ALA A 219 -7.51 3.05 -0.84
C ALA A 219 -7.20 3.59 -2.25
N ALA A 220 -6.47 4.72 -2.33
CA ALA A 220 -6.01 5.25 -3.62
C ALA A 220 -5.07 4.28 -4.34
N LEU A 221 -4.19 3.60 -3.59
CA LEU A 221 -3.31 2.57 -4.13
C LEU A 221 -4.09 1.36 -4.68
N VAL A 222 -5.09 0.86 -3.95
CA VAL A 222 -5.95 -0.24 -4.42
C VAL A 222 -6.68 0.16 -5.70
N ALA A 223 -7.22 1.38 -5.77
CA ALA A 223 -7.87 1.89 -6.97
C ALA A 223 -6.91 2.00 -8.17
N ALA A 224 -5.68 2.49 -7.96
CA ALA A 224 -4.67 2.58 -9.00
C ALA A 224 -4.25 1.20 -9.54
N ILE A 225 -4.07 0.21 -8.66
CA ILE A 225 -3.76 -1.17 -9.06
C ILE A 225 -4.94 -1.77 -9.84
N ALA A 226 -6.18 -1.56 -9.37
CA ALA A 226 -7.37 -2.03 -10.07
C ALA A 226 -7.50 -1.40 -11.47
N ALA A 227 -7.16 -0.11 -11.64
CA ALA A 227 -7.14 0.54 -12.95
C ALA A 227 -6.13 -0.12 -13.91
N LEU A 228 -4.92 -0.46 -13.44
CA LEU A 228 -3.94 -1.22 -14.24
C LEU A 228 -4.46 -2.62 -14.60
N GLN A 229 -5.18 -3.27 -13.70
CA GLN A 229 -5.80 -4.58 -13.95
C GLN A 229 -6.96 -4.46 -14.95
N HIS A 230 -7.77 -3.41 -14.90
CA HIS A 230 -8.82 -3.18 -15.89
C HIS A 230 -8.25 -2.86 -17.27
N MET A 231 -7.15 -2.10 -17.39
CA MET A 231 -6.44 -1.96 -18.67
C MET A 231 -5.94 -3.30 -19.22
N ALA A 232 -5.78 -4.32 -18.37
CA ALA A 232 -5.44 -5.68 -18.78
C ALA A 232 -6.65 -6.52 -19.21
N ASP A 233 -7.87 -6.13 -18.83
CA ASP A 233 -9.10 -6.94 -18.85
C ASP A 233 -10.21 -6.36 -19.74
N LEU A 234 -10.06 -5.14 -20.28
CA LEU A 234 -10.94 -4.67 -21.36
C LEU A 234 -10.96 -5.71 -22.49
N ASP A 235 -12.10 -5.91 -23.16
CA ASP A 235 -12.42 -7.01 -24.11
C ASP A 235 -11.55 -7.14 -25.39
N GLY A 236 -10.30 -6.72 -25.29
CA GLY A 236 -9.15 -7.16 -26.07
C GLY A 236 -8.05 -6.11 -25.97
N PRO A 237 -7.15 -6.11 -24.97
CA PRO A 237 -5.86 -5.44 -25.17
C PRO A 237 -5.29 -5.93 -26.50
N SER A 238 -4.54 -5.09 -27.23
CA SER A 238 -3.94 -5.58 -28.48
C SER A 238 -3.21 -6.88 -28.21
N ILE A 239 -3.04 -7.69 -29.26
CA ILE A 239 -2.34 -8.97 -29.16
C ILE A 239 -1.01 -8.77 -28.39
N SER A 240 -0.34 -7.64 -28.58
CA SER A 240 0.86 -7.28 -27.86
C SER A 240 0.64 -7.11 -26.35
N MET A 241 -0.21 -6.19 -25.92
CA MET A 241 -0.43 -5.96 -24.48
C MET A 241 -1.06 -7.18 -23.78
N ALA A 242 -1.95 -7.91 -24.48
CA ALA A 242 -2.52 -9.16 -24.02
C ALA A 242 -1.42 -10.21 -23.78
N ILE A 243 -0.51 -10.36 -24.73
CA ILE A 243 0.62 -11.29 -24.61
C ILE A 243 1.57 -10.84 -23.51
N MET A 244 1.87 -9.55 -23.38
CA MET A 244 2.73 -9.05 -22.31
C MET A 244 2.21 -9.45 -20.92
N LEU A 245 0.92 -9.26 -20.69
CA LEU A 245 0.30 -9.49 -19.38
C LEU A 245 0.02 -10.98 -19.15
N LYS A 246 -0.44 -11.71 -20.17
CA LYS A 246 -0.85 -13.13 -20.04
C LYS A 246 0.28 -14.13 -20.26
N THR A 247 1.45 -13.70 -20.77
CA THR A 247 2.58 -14.62 -20.94
C THR A 247 3.11 -15.06 -19.56
N PRO A 248 3.03 -16.36 -19.21
CA PRO A 248 3.32 -16.85 -17.86
C PRO A 248 4.77 -16.63 -17.41
N LYS A 249 5.69 -16.32 -18.34
CA LYS A 249 7.09 -16.02 -18.05
C LYS A 249 7.35 -14.53 -17.75
N LEU A 250 6.49 -13.62 -18.19
CA LEU A 250 6.63 -12.18 -17.96
C LEU A 250 6.14 -11.75 -16.57
N LYS A 251 5.43 -12.63 -15.85
CA LYS A 251 4.95 -12.45 -14.46
C LYS A 251 4.21 -11.14 -14.17
N TYR A 252 3.95 -10.24 -15.13
CA TYR A 252 3.34 -8.94 -14.84
C TYR A 252 1.91 -9.07 -14.32
N ALA A 253 1.06 -9.91 -14.92
CA ALA A 253 -0.27 -10.18 -14.37
C ALA A 253 -0.20 -10.83 -12.97
N GLN A 254 0.71 -11.78 -12.75
CA GLN A 254 0.92 -12.39 -11.43
C GLN A 254 1.43 -11.37 -10.41
N ASN A 255 2.34 -10.48 -10.81
CA ASN A 255 2.90 -9.44 -9.98
C ASN A 255 1.84 -8.38 -9.64
N LEU A 256 1.00 -7.98 -10.61
CA LEU A 256 -0.14 -7.08 -10.38
C LEU A 256 -1.17 -7.71 -9.45
N GLN A 257 -1.50 -9.00 -9.65
CA GLN A 257 -2.39 -9.73 -8.76
C GLN A 257 -1.81 -9.86 -7.34
N THR A 258 -0.51 -10.11 -7.22
CA THR A 258 0.21 -10.15 -5.94
C THR A 258 0.23 -8.77 -5.28
N LEU A 259 0.39 -7.71 -6.07
CA LEU A 259 0.38 -6.34 -5.57
C LEU A 259 -1.01 -5.96 -5.07
N SER A 260 -2.05 -6.31 -5.85
CA SER A 260 -3.46 -6.12 -5.51
C SER A 260 -3.81 -6.84 -4.20
N SER A 261 -3.47 -8.13 -4.06
CA SER A 261 -3.75 -8.88 -2.84
C SER A 261 -3.05 -8.31 -1.61
N LYS A 262 -1.79 -7.86 -1.76
CA LYS A 262 -1.06 -7.18 -0.68
C LYS A 262 -1.69 -5.83 -0.32
N ALA A 263 -2.13 -5.04 -1.29
CA ALA A 263 -2.76 -3.74 -1.06
C ALA A 263 -4.10 -3.89 -0.33
N VAL A 264 -4.94 -4.85 -0.73
CA VAL A 264 -6.21 -5.17 -0.06
C VAL A 264 -5.98 -5.68 1.36
N ALA A 265 -4.99 -6.55 1.56
CA ALA A 265 -4.62 -7.02 2.90
C ALA A 265 -4.15 -5.85 3.79
N LEU A 266 -3.33 -4.94 3.25
CA LEU A 266 -2.86 -3.75 3.96
C LEU A 266 -4.03 -2.83 4.35
N GLN A 267 -4.97 -2.60 3.43
CA GLN A 267 -6.17 -1.82 3.69
C GLN A 267 -6.99 -2.42 4.84
N SER A 268 -7.08 -3.76 4.89
CA SER A 268 -7.80 -4.47 5.96
C SER A 268 -7.08 -4.36 7.32
N VAL A 269 -5.74 -4.30 7.32
CA VAL A 269 -4.96 -4.04 8.54
C VAL A 269 -5.17 -2.60 9.03
N LEU A 270 -5.18 -1.63 8.11
CA LEU A 270 -5.38 -0.21 8.42
C LEU A 270 -6.78 0.07 8.98
N THR A 271 -7.84 -0.54 8.44
CA THR A 271 -9.19 -0.37 8.98
C THR A 271 -9.30 -0.88 10.43
N LEU A 272 -8.67 -2.02 10.74
CA LEU A 272 -8.58 -2.53 12.10
C LEU A 272 -7.73 -1.63 13.02
N ALA A 273 -6.64 -1.07 12.49
CA ALA A 273 -5.78 -0.16 13.23
C ALA A 273 -6.50 1.15 13.57
N GLU A 274 -7.28 1.71 12.63
CA GLU A 274 -8.07 2.92 12.83
C GLU A 274 -9.12 2.71 13.92
N ALA A 275 -9.87 1.62 13.85
CA ALA A 275 -10.86 1.28 14.87
C ALA A 275 -10.23 1.15 16.27
N ARG A 276 -9.02 0.58 16.36
CA ARG A 276 -8.27 0.48 17.62
C ARG A 276 -7.80 1.85 18.13
N ALA A 277 -7.26 2.70 17.25
CA ALA A 277 -6.77 4.03 17.62
C ALA A 277 -7.93 4.91 18.15
N VAL A 278 -9.07 4.91 17.44
CA VAL A 278 -10.28 5.63 17.89
C VAL A 278 -10.76 5.12 19.24
N ALA A 279 -10.78 3.80 19.46
CA ALA A 279 -11.17 3.21 20.74
C ALA A 279 -10.22 3.57 21.89
N GLN A 280 -8.90 3.60 21.63
CA GLN A 280 -7.90 3.99 22.61
C GLN A 280 -8.02 5.47 23.00
N GLU A 281 -8.22 6.36 22.02
CA GLU A 281 -8.44 7.79 22.27
C GLU A 281 -9.72 8.02 23.07
N ALA A 282 -10.81 7.33 22.73
CA ALA A 282 -12.06 7.39 23.50
C ALA A 282 -11.88 6.89 24.94
N ALA A 283 -11.17 5.78 25.13
CA ALA A 283 -10.86 5.25 26.46
C ALA A 283 -9.98 6.20 27.27
N ALA A 284 -8.97 6.82 26.65
CA ALA A 284 -8.11 7.81 27.29
C ALA A 284 -8.91 9.06 27.71
N ALA A 285 -9.82 9.53 26.85
CA ALA A 285 -10.71 10.66 27.16
C ALA A 285 -11.65 10.33 28.34
N GLN A 286 -12.22 9.11 28.36
CA GLN A 286 -13.05 8.64 29.47
C GLN A 286 -12.25 8.52 30.78
N ALA A 287 -11.02 7.99 30.73
CA ALA A 287 -10.15 7.89 31.89
C ALA A 287 -9.75 9.28 32.43
N ALA A 288 -9.45 10.23 31.53
CA ALA A 288 -9.16 11.62 31.91
C ALA A 288 -10.38 12.30 32.55
N ALA A 289 -11.58 12.09 32.01
CA ALA A 289 -12.82 12.61 32.58
C ALA A 289 -13.12 12.01 33.96
N ALA A 290 -12.92 10.70 34.13
CA ALA A 290 -13.08 10.02 35.42
C ALA A 290 -12.07 10.52 36.46
N ALA A 291 -10.81 10.71 36.07
CA ALA A 291 -9.78 11.27 36.93
C ALA A 291 -10.09 12.73 37.35
N ALA A 292 -10.58 13.55 36.41
CA ALA A 292 -11.02 14.91 36.70
C ALA A 292 -12.24 14.94 37.65
N ALA A 293 -13.20 14.04 37.47
CA ALA A 293 -14.36 13.91 38.36
C ALA A 293 -13.93 13.46 39.77
N ALA A 294 -13.02 12.49 39.88
CA ALA A 294 -12.48 12.04 41.16
C ALA A 294 -11.69 13.16 41.87
N ALA A 295 -10.89 13.93 41.12
CA ALA A 295 -10.18 15.09 41.66
C ALA A 295 -11.15 16.19 42.14
N ALA A 296 -12.23 16.43 41.41
CA ALA A 296 -13.28 17.38 41.80
C ALA A 296 -14.03 16.92 43.06
N GLN A 297 -14.35 15.64 43.18
CA GLN A 297 -14.94 15.05 44.39
C GLN A 297 -14.00 15.19 45.58
N ALA A 298 -12.72 14.83 45.43
CA ALA A 298 -11.72 14.96 46.49
C ALA A 298 -11.55 16.44 46.93
N ALA A 299 -11.57 17.38 45.98
CA ALA A 299 -11.52 18.81 46.29
C ALA A 299 -12.78 19.27 47.04
N ALA A 300 -13.97 18.82 46.64
CA ALA A 300 -15.23 19.13 47.32
C ALA A 300 -15.27 18.55 48.74
N GLU A 301 -14.80 17.33 48.94
CA GLU A 301 -14.68 16.69 50.25
C GLU A 301 -13.68 17.43 51.15
N ALA A 302 -12.54 17.84 50.60
CA ALA A 302 -11.55 18.63 51.32
C ALA A 302 -12.11 20.01 51.74
N GLN A 303 -12.85 20.68 50.86
CA GLN A 303 -13.53 21.93 51.18
C GLN A 303 -14.60 21.73 52.27
N ALA A 304 -15.42 20.68 52.15
CA ALA A 304 -16.44 20.36 53.16
C ALA A 304 -15.81 20.01 54.51
N ALA A 305 -14.68 19.29 54.52
CA ALA A 305 -13.91 19.01 55.73
C ALA A 305 -13.34 20.29 56.35
N ALA A 306 -12.80 21.21 55.54
CA ALA A 306 -12.32 22.52 56.01
C ALA A 306 -13.45 23.36 56.63
N VAL A 307 -14.63 23.39 56.00
CA VAL A 307 -15.82 24.08 56.53
C VAL A 307 -16.27 23.46 57.87
N ARG A 308 -16.33 22.13 57.96
CA ARG A 308 -16.66 21.43 59.23
C ARG A 308 -15.63 21.73 60.31
N ALA A 309 -14.34 21.72 59.97
CA ALA A 309 -13.27 22.03 60.92
C ALA A 309 -13.34 23.49 61.40
N ALA A 310 -13.65 24.44 60.52
CA ALA A 310 -13.86 25.84 60.88
C ALA A 310 -15.06 26.01 61.82
N ALA A 311 -16.20 25.40 61.50
CA ALA A 311 -17.40 25.44 62.34
C ALA A 311 -17.15 24.83 63.73
N GLN A 312 -16.41 23.71 63.79
CA GLN A 312 -16.02 23.10 65.06
C GLN A 312 -15.07 24.00 65.87
N ALA A 313 -14.09 24.63 65.22
CA ALA A 313 -13.19 25.58 65.87
C ALA A 313 -13.93 26.80 66.46
N GLU A 314 -14.93 27.32 65.74
CA GLU A 314 -15.81 28.40 66.23
C GLU A 314 -16.63 27.94 67.44
N ALA A 315 -17.24 26.74 67.38
CA ALA A 315 -18.00 26.18 68.49
C ALA A 315 -17.12 25.97 69.74
N ASP A 316 -15.91 25.43 69.56
CA ASP A 316 -14.94 25.25 70.64
C ASP A 316 -14.48 26.59 71.24
N ALA A 317 -14.30 27.62 70.40
CA ALA A 317 -14.00 28.97 70.87
C ALA A 317 -15.15 29.57 71.70
N ALA A 318 -16.40 29.43 71.24
CA ALA A 318 -17.58 29.87 71.98
C ALA A 318 -17.74 29.13 73.32
N ALA A 319 -17.52 27.80 73.34
CA ALA A 319 -17.55 27.00 74.56
C ALA A 319 -16.47 27.42 75.57
N ARG A 320 -15.25 27.72 75.09
CA ARG A 320 -14.18 28.27 75.94
C ARG A 320 -14.56 29.62 76.53
N ALA A 321 -15.10 30.54 75.72
CA ALA A 321 -15.53 31.86 76.17
C ALA A 321 -16.63 31.78 77.25
N ALA A 322 -17.59 30.87 77.09
CA ALA A 322 -18.65 30.64 78.08
C ALA A 322 -18.11 30.12 79.42
N ARG A 323 -17.10 29.23 79.40
CA ARG A 323 -16.45 28.74 80.64
C ARG A 323 -15.63 29.81 81.37
N SER A 324 -15.12 30.81 80.65
CA SER A 324 -14.33 31.90 81.22
C SER A 324 -15.14 33.12 81.65
N ALA A 325 -16.47 33.12 81.47
CA ALA A 325 -17.32 34.23 81.88
C ALA A 325 -17.41 34.29 83.43
N PRO A 326 -17.03 35.41 84.08
CA PRO A 326 -17.10 35.53 85.53
C PRO A 326 -18.56 35.42 85.99
N ALA A 327 -18.80 34.69 87.08
CA ALA A 327 -20.12 34.53 87.66
C ALA A 327 -20.76 35.92 87.92
N PRO A 328 -22.07 36.10 87.64
CA PRO A 328 -22.73 37.37 87.89
C PRO A 328 -22.52 37.76 89.36
N TYR A 329 -22.04 38.98 89.57
CA TYR A 329 -21.80 39.52 90.90
C TYR A 329 -23.13 39.55 91.67
N VAL A 330 -23.28 38.68 92.66
CA VAL A 330 -24.41 38.69 93.58
C VAL A 330 -24.10 39.72 94.66
N THR A 331 -24.84 40.82 94.67
CA THR A 331 -24.77 41.80 95.78
C THR A 331 -25.21 41.11 97.06
N PRO A 332 -24.39 41.08 98.13
CA PRO A 332 -24.84 40.52 99.40
C PRO A 332 -25.93 41.41 100.00
N ASP A 333 -27.06 40.78 100.33
CA ASP A 333 -28.18 41.36 101.08
C ASP A 333 -27.74 41.57 102.54
N VAL A 334 -26.97 42.62 102.78
CA VAL A 334 -26.68 43.11 104.14
C VAL A 334 -27.62 44.26 104.45
N PRO A 335 -28.49 44.16 105.47
CA PRO A 335 -29.29 45.29 105.91
C PRO A 335 -28.35 46.41 106.35
N TYR A 336 -28.49 47.57 105.71
CA TYR A 336 -27.77 48.79 106.04
C TYR A 336 -28.09 49.20 107.49
N VAL A 337 -27.12 49.05 108.40
CA VAL A 337 -27.20 49.56 109.77
C VAL A 337 -26.51 50.93 109.80
N ALA A 338 -27.29 52.00 109.97
CA ALA A 338 -26.76 53.35 110.15
C ALA A 338 -25.97 53.46 111.47
N PRO A 339 -24.77 54.07 111.48
CA PRO A 339 -24.04 54.31 112.73
C PRO A 339 -24.75 55.36 113.60
N PRO A 340 -24.65 55.26 114.93
CA PRO A 340 -25.40 56.09 115.87
C PRO A 340 -25.01 57.58 115.77
N SER A 341 -26.03 58.45 115.80
CA SER A 341 -25.88 59.90 115.78
C SER A 341 -25.14 60.39 117.03
N SER A 342 -23.90 60.84 116.87
CA SER A 342 -23.22 61.66 117.86
C SER A 342 -23.85 63.05 117.86
N GLY A 343 -24.76 63.28 118.81
CA GLY A 343 -25.35 64.58 119.08
C GLY A 343 -24.28 65.59 119.51
N GLY A 344 -23.92 66.48 118.60
CA GLY A 344 -23.08 67.64 118.85
C GLY A 344 -23.62 68.83 118.09
N GLY A 345 -24.69 69.45 118.60
CA GLY A 345 -25.22 70.71 118.05
C GLY A 345 -24.28 71.87 118.36
N ASP A 346 -24.03 72.74 117.37
CA ASP A 346 -23.11 73.88 117.46
C ASP A 346 -23.67 75.00 118.38
N THR A 347 -22.92 75.33 119.46
CA THR A 347 -23.29 76.27 120.54
C THR A 347 -23.11 77.76 120.20
N TYR A 348 -22.90 78.11 118.92
CA TYR A 348 -22.71 79.49 118.47
C TYR A 348 -23.89 80.42 118.78
N THR A 349 -23.68 81.67 119.22
CA THR A 349 -24.81 82.58 119.56
C THR A 349 -24.86 83.86 118.72
N GLY A 350 -23.99 84.02 117.71
CA GLY A 350 -24.01 85.16 116.79
C GLY A 350 -25.06 85.05 115.66
N CYS A 351 -25.06 86.00 114.74
CA CYS A 351 -25.99 86.04 113.61
C CYS A 351 -25.83 84.80 112.68
N ARG A 352 -26.96 84.22 112.26
CA ARG A 352 -27.01 82.96 111.50
C ARG A 352 -27.85 83.17 110.23
N ALA A 353 -27.36 82.67 109.09
CA ALA A 353 -28.15 82.54 107.87
C ALA A 353 -28.46 81.06 107.62
N TYR A 354 -29.75 80.71 107.55
CA TYR A 354 -30.20 79.33 107.33
C TYR A 354 -30.30 79.01 105.83
N GLY A 355 -29.81 77.84 105.43
CA GLY A 355 -29.81 77.38 104.04
C GLY A 355 -29.33 75.95 103.89
N SER A 356 -29.72 75.27 102.80
CA SER A 356 -29.40 73.86 102.55
C SER A 356 -27.89 73.57 102.50
N ASN A 357 -27.08 74.55 102.11
CA ASN A 357 -25.62 74.46 102.03
C ASN A 357 -24.90 74.96 103.30
N GLY A 358 -25.61 75.19 104.40
CA GLY A 358 -24.99 75.58 105.67
C GLY A 358 -23.98 74.54 106.16
N THR A 359 -22.81 75.01 106.62
CA THR A 359 -21.72 74.16 107.11
C THR A 359 -21.85 73.80 108.59
N SER A 360 -22.66 74.54 109.34
CA SER A 360 -22.97 74.25 110.75
C SER A 360 -24.41 73.77 110.90
N VAL A 361 -24.70 73.01 111.95
CA VAL A 361 -26.05 72.53 112.28
C VAL A 361 -26.41 73.00 113.69
N ASP A 362 -27.58 73.61 113.85
CA ASP A 362 -28.06 74.02 115.17
C ASP A 362 -28.56 72.82 115.99
N ASN A 363 -28.86 73.04 117.27
CA ASN A 363 -29.37 72.00 118.16
C ASN A 363 -30.77 71.45 117.76
N GLN A 364 -31.40 72.02 116.73
CA GLN A 364 -32.65 71.56 116.13
C GLN A 364 -32.42 70.87 114.78
N GLY A 365 -31.16 70.65 114.37
CA GLY A 365 -30.83 69.94 113.14
C GLY A 365 -30.84 70.81 111.88
N ARG A 366 -31.02 72.13 111.98
CA ARG A 366 -31.09 73.02 110.83
C ARG A 366 -29.69 73.49 110.41
N ARG A 367 -29.39 73.35 109.13
CA ARG A 367 -28.13 73.84 108.54
C ARG A 367 -28.11 75.36 108.44
N TYR A 368 -27.03 75.96 108.90
CA TYR A 368 -26.79 77.39 108.83
C TYR A 368 -25.31 77.71 108.60
N THR A 369 -25.04 78.94 108.16
CA THR A 369 -23.70 79.51 108.06
C THR A 369 -23.58 80.66 109.07
N LYS A 370 -22.45 80.71 109.78
CA LYS A 370 -22.14 81.81 110.72
C LYS A 370 -21.85 83.06 109.91
N ILE A 371 -22.57 84.14 110.18
CA ILE A 371 -22.35 85.45 109.57
C ILE A 371 -22.00 86.46 110.67
N PRO A 372 -21.18 87.47 110.37
CA PRO A 372 -21.02 88.60 111.27
C PRO A 372 -22.38 89.30 111.42
N CYS A 373 -22.69 89.66 112.66
CA CYS A 373 -23.47 90.87 112.88
C CYS A 373 -22.51 92.05 112.62
#